data_AF-A0A9E1YDK2-F1
#
_entry.id   AF-A0A9E1YDK2-F1
#
_cell.length_a   1.000
_cell.length_b   1.000
_cell.length_c   1.000
_cell.angle_alpha   90.00
_cell.angle_beta   90.00
_cell.angle_gamma   90.00
#
_symmetry.space_group_name_H-M   'P 1'
#
loop_
_entity.id
_entity.type
_entity.pdbx_description
1 polymer ?
#
loop_
_entity_poly.entity_id
_entity_poly.type
_entity_poly.pdbx_seq_one_letter_code
_entity_poly.pdbx_strand_id
1 'polypeptide(L)'
;WIAFVRTPAPSTSKLGNFYGGQWWLVSDGRDDVPRSAYAAAGSRGQFVIVVPSHDLVIVRRGLDYSKEGFDQWDLVREVVKAVN
;
A
#
# COMPACT_ATOMS: atom_id res chain seq x y z
N TRP A 1 6.64 16.06 -5.93
CA TRP A 1 5.75 15.65 -4.83
C TRP A 1 5.74 14.13 -4.60
N ILE A 2 5.87 13.28 -5.63
CA ILE A 2 5.97 11.81 -5.46
C ILE A 2 7.08 11.39 -4.48
N ALA A 3 8.27 12.00 -4.59
CA ALA A 3 9.37 11.74 -3.67
C ALA A 3 8.99 12.05 -2.21
N PHE A 4 8.27 13.15 -1.97
CA PHE A 4 7.80 13.52 -0.63
C PHE A 4 6.82 12.51 -0.06
N VAL A 5 5.80 12.09 -0.81
CA VAL A 5 4.81 11.11 -0.32
C VAL A 5 5.42 9.73 -0.08
N ARG A 6 6.48 9.37 -0.80
CA ARG A 6 7.20 8.10 -0.64
C ARG A 6 8.37 8.16 0.34
N THR A 7 8.68 9.33 0.91
CA THR A 7 9.71 9.45 1.95
C THR A 7 9.09 9.05 3.28
N PRO A 8 9.62 8.03 3.98
CA PRO A 8 9.09 7.63 5.29
C PRO A 8 9.12 8.79 6.28
N ALA A 9 8.02 8.96 7.01
CA ALA A 9 7.95 9.89 8.11
C ALA A 9 8.91 9.45 9.22
N PRO A 10 9.76 10.34 9.77
CA PRO A 10 10.77 9.97 10.77
C PRO A 10 10.20 9.23 11.99
N SER A 11 8.96 9.50 12.37
CA SER A 11 8.25 8.85 13.48
C SER A 11 7.98 7.36 13.26
N THR A 12 8.01 6.87 12.01
CA THR A 12 7.80 5.46 11.67
C THR A 12 9.10 4.67 11.50
N SER A 13 10.26 5.30 11.66
CA SER A 13 11.59 4.69 11.44
C SER A 13 11.84 3.43 12.27
N LYS A 14 11.33 3.38 13.51
CA LYS A 14 11.46 2.22 14.40
C LYS A 14 10.35 1.17 14.24
N LEU A 15 9.38 1.45 13.36
CA LEU A 15 8.19 0.63 13.15
C LEU A 15 8.13 0.07 11.70
N GLY A 16 9.21 0.22 10.95
CA GLY A 16 9.33 -0.30 9.58
C GLY A 16 8.92 0.67 8.49
N ASN A 17 9.04 2.00 8.71
CA ASN A 17 8.96 3.02 7.65
C ASN A 17 7.66 2.97 6.81
N PHE A 18 6.54 2.58 7.44
CA PHE A 18 5.31 2.21 6.75
C PHE A 18 4.43 3.39 6.30
N TYR A 19 4.84 4.63 6.53
CA TYR A 19 4.01 5.82 6.22
C TYR A 19 4.85 7.02 5.79
N GLY A 20 4.37 7.77 4.81
CA GLY A 20 4.99 9.00 4.32
C GLY A 20 3.96 9.94 3.71
N GLY A 21 4.09 11.25 3.87
CA GLY A 21 3.25 12.28 3.22
C GLY A 21 1.75 11.98 2.99
N GLN A 22 1.04 11.38 3.95
CA GLN A 22 -0.37 10.95 3.89
C GLN A 22 -0.67 9.62 3.14
N TRP A 23 0.36 8.83 2.85
CA TRP A 23 0.29 7.55 2.15
C TRP A 23 0.93 6.43 2.98
N TRP A 24 0.34 5.25 2.91
CA TRP A 24 0.92 4.01 3.41
C TRP A 24 1.99 3.51 2.45
N LEU A 25 3.10 3.05 2.99
CA LEU A 25 4.24 2.48 2.27
C LEU A 25 4.38 0.99 2.64
N VAL A 26 4.94 0.19 1.74
CA VAL A 26 5.28 -1.21 2.04
C VAL A 26 6.32 -1.22 3.15
N SER A 27 5.97 -1.75 4.33
CA SER A 27 6.81 -1.71 5.52
C SER A 27 8.08 -2.56 5.37
N ASP A 28 9.18 -2.16 6.00
CA ASP A 28 10.49 -2.82 5.90
C ASP A 28 10.49 -4.33 6.20
N GLY A 29 9.51 -4.83 6.96
CA GLY A 29 9.36 -6.26 7.25
C GLY A 29 8.67 -7.09 6.16
N ARG A 30 8.23 -6.47 5.06
CA ARG A 30 7.46 -7.10 3.99
C ARG A 30 8.22 -7.13 2.67
N ASP A 31 8.34 -8.31 2.07
CA ASP A 31 9.16 -8.60 0.88
C ASP A 31 8.40 -9.30 -0.26
N ASP A 32 7.14 -9.66 -0.04
CA ASP A 32 6.25 -10.35 -0.99
C ASP A 32 5.54 -9.42 -2.00
N VAL A 33 5.73 -8.10 -1.89
CA VAL A 33 5.16 -7.08 -2.78
C VAL A 33 6.22 -6.04 -3.18
N PRO A 34 6.07 -5.35 -4.34
CA PRO A 34 7.03 -4.35 -4.75
C PRO A 34 7.20 -3.22 -3.73
N ARG A 35 8.42 -3.03 -3.22
CA ARG A 35 8.80 -1.92 -2.31
C ARG A 35 8.39 -0.54 -2.78
N SER A 36 8.30 -0.36 -4.10
CA SER A 36 7.90 0.90 -4.70
C SER A 36 6.40 1.21 -4.57
N ALA A 37 5.58 0.25 -4.13
CA ALA A 37 4.14 0.43 -3.99
C ALA A 37 3.79 1.34 -2.79
N TYR A 38 2.71 2.10 -2.94
CA TYR A 38 2.20 3.01 -1.92
C TYR A 38 0.69 3.18 -2.07
N ALA A 39 -0.01 3.39 -0.96
CA ALA A 39 -1.48 3.36 -0.92
C ALA A 39 -2.10 4.48 -0.08
N ALA A 40 -3.19 5.04 -0.57
CA ALA A 40 -4.14 5.77 0.26
C ALA A 40 -5.21 4.76 0.70
N ALA A 41 -5.38 4.62 2.02
CA ALA A 41 -6.30 3.65 2.60
C ALA A 41 -7.32 4.34 3.50
N GLY A 42 -8.59 4.05 3.27
CA GLY A 42 -9.69 4.50 4.10
C GLY A 42 -10.31 3.36 4.88
N SER A 43 -11.22 3.71 5.79
CA SER A 43 -11.99 2.75 6.58
C SER A 43 -12.70 1.73 5.67
N ARG A 44 -12.87 0.50 6.16
CA ARG A 44 -13.70 -0.55 5.51
C ARG A 44 -13.19 -0.98 4.12
N GLY A 45 -11.88 -0.87 3.95
CA GLY A 45 -11.12 -1.49 2.85
C GLY A 45 -11.15 -0.72 1.53
N GLN A 46 -11.47 0.56 1.55
CA GLN A 46 -11.30 1.39 0.35
C GLN A 46 -9.82 1.77 0.16
N PHE A 47 -9.29 1.50 -1.03
CA PHE A 47 -7.88 1.69 -1.35
C PHE A 47 -7.70 2.35 -2.71
N VAL A 48 -6.71 3.24 -2.81
CA VAL A 48 -6.04 3.61 -4.05
C VAL A 48 -4.58 3.23 -3.89
N ILE A 49 -4.10 2.27 -4.69
CA ILE A 49 -2.77 1.70 -4.58
C ILE A 49 -2.04 1.93 -5.89
N VAL A 50 -0.84 2.49 -5.82
CA VAL A 50 0.02 2.72 -6.99
C VAL A 50 1.20 1.78 -6.91
N VAL A 51 1.47 1.06 -8.00
CA VAL A 51 2.56 0.09 -8.14
C VAL A 51 3.44 0.51 -9.34
N PRO A 52 4.35 1.48 -9.16
CA PRO A 52 5.08 2.08 -10.28
C PRO A 52 5.94 1.09 -11.08
N SER A 53 6.48 0.06 -10.41
CA SER A 53 7.30 -0.96 -11.06
C SER A 53 6.53 -1.82 -12.08
N HIS A 54 5.21 -1.71 -12.10
CA HIS A 54 4.31 -2.48 -12.97
C HIS A 54 3.40 -1.58 -13.82
N ASP A 55 3.65 -0.26 -13.85
CA ASP A 55 2.77 0.73 -14.49
C ASP A 55 1.28 0.55 -14.12
N LEU A 56 1.04 0.26 -12.84
CA LEU A 56 -0.25 -0.23 -12.36
C LEU A 56 -0.83 0.68 -11.27
N VAL A 57 -2.13 0.94 -11.35
CA VAL A 57 -2.94 1.52 -10.28
C VAL A 57 -4.11 0.57 -9.99
N ILE A 58 -4.29 0.23 -8.71
CA ILE A 58 -5.39 -0.59 -8.22
C ILE A 58 -6.33 0.30 -7.40
N VAL A 59 -7.61 0.32 -7.75
CA VAL A 59 -8.64 1.03 -6.99
C VAL A 59 -9.66 0.01 -6.48
N ARG A 60 -9.83 -0.04 -5.16
CA ARG A 60 -10.86 -0.85 -4.50
C ARG A 60 -11.82 0.07 -3.76
N ARG A 61 -13.12 -0.07 -4.05
CA ARG A 61 -14.18 0.51 -3.21
C ARG A 61 -14.71 -0.60 -2.30
N GLY A 62 -14.33 -0.53 -1.04
CA GLY A 62 -14.73 -1.51 -0.02
C GLY A 62 -15.95 -1.06 0.78
N LEU A 63 -16.68 -2.03 1.31
CA LEU A 63 -17.68 -1.82 2.36
C LEU A 63 -17.60 -3.00 3.33
N ASP A 64 -16.38 -3.27 3.81
CA ASP A 64 -16.13 -4.43 4.66
C ASP A 64 -16.73 -4.18 6.05
N TYR A 65 -17.56 -5.12 6.50
CA TYR A 65 -18.17 -5.13 7.83
C TYR A 65 -17.49 -6.15 8.76
N SER A 66 -16.68 -7.05 8.21
CA SER A 66 -15.98 -8.08 8.98
C SER A 66 -14.87 -7.47 9.84
N LYS A 67 -14.54 -8.18 10.93
CA LYS A 67 -13.42 -7.79 11.79
C LYS A 67 -12.06 -8.09 11.15
N GLU A 68 -11.98 -9.07 10.24
CA GLU A 68 -10.73 -9.37 9.54
C GLU A 68 -10.27 -8.23 8.62
N GLY A 69 -11.20 -7.42 8.08
CA GLY A 69 -10.87 -6.39 7.09
C GLY A 69 -10.30 -6.98 5.79
N PHE A 70 -9.97 -6.10 4.84
CA PHE A 70 -9.28 -6.49 3.60
C PHE A 70 -7.87 -5.93 3.63
N ASP A 71 -6.85 -6.73 3.31
CA ASP A 71 -5.46 -6.28 3.28
C ASP A 71 -5.07 -5.74 1.88
N GLN A 72 -4.61 -4.50 1.85
CA GLN A 72 -4.26 -3.80 0.62
C GLN A 72 -3.02 -4.39 -0.08
N TRP A 73 -2.09 -4.96 0.66
CA TRP A 73 -0.84 -5.47 0.10
C TRP A 73 -1.00 -6.92 -0.38
N ASP A 74 -1.83 -7.72 0.27
CA ASP A 74 -2.26 -9.01 -0.27
C ASP A 74 -2.98 -8.82 -1.61
N LEU A 75 -3.79 -7.75 -1.74
CA LEU A 75 -4.37 -7.37 -3.03
C LEU A 75 -3.29 -7.11 -4.09
N VAL A 76 -2.27 -6.32 -3.76
CA VAL A 76 -1.15 -6.02 -4.66
C VAL A 76 -0.46 -7.30 -5.10
N ARG A 77 -0.16 -8.20 -4.15
CA ARG A 77 0.51 -9.48 -4.43
C ARG A 77 -0.27 -10.29 -5.46
N GLU A 78 -1.57 -10.48 -5.24
CA GLU A 78 -2.38 -11.32 -6.13
C GLU A 78 -2.67 -10.65 -7.48
N VAL A 79 -2.86 -9.33 -7.53
CA VAL A 79 -3.06 -8.62 -8.80
C VAL A 79 -1.77 -8.64 -9.64
N VAL A 80 -0.60 -8.37 -9.03
CA VAL A 80 0.69 -8.39 -9.74
C VAL A 80 0.97 -9.77 -10.34
N LYS A 81 0.62 -10.86 -9.64
CA LYS A 81 0.73 -12.22 -10.20
C LYS A 81 -0.19 -12.47 -11.40
N ALA A 82 -1.33 -11.78 -11.48
CA ALA A 82 -2.35 -12.02 -12.49
C ALA A 82 -2.15 -11.21 -13.78
N VAL A 83 -1.42 -10.08 -13.70
CA VAL A 83 -1.22 -9.17 -14.83
C VAL A 83 0.18 -9.26 -15.46
N ASN A 84 1.07 -10.06 -14.86
CA ASN A 84 2.36 -10.45 -15.42
C ASN A 84 2.26 -11.84 -16.05
#